data_AF-A0A351X8D9-F1
#
_entry.id   AF-A0A351X8D9-F1
#
_cell.length_a   1.000
_cell.length_b   1.000
_cell.length_c   1.000
_cell.angle_alpha   90.00
_cell.angle_beta   90.00
_cell.angle_gamma   90.00
#
_symmetry.space_group_name_H-M   'P 1'
#
loop_
_entity.id
_entity.type
_entity.pdbx_description
1 polymer ?
#
loop_
_entity_poly.entity_id
_entity_poly.type
_entity_poly.pdbx_seq_one_letter_code
_entity_poly.pdbx_strand_id
1 'polypeptide(L)'
;METTRIRISLMQVVIIFLALIAAGIHLSLLFPDVIFILNGLGYLGLTAAYFLRLPIPFLQDRKRLVRFALIGYTALTLVLWLAIGEQTPLGIFTAAIEVLLIVLLLFQRP
;
A
#
# COMPACT_ATOMS: atom_id res chain seq x y z
N MET A 1 23.15 -8.34 24.98
CA MET A 1 22.38 -8.43 23.72
C MET A 1 21.03 -7.80 23.95
N GLU A 2 20.85 -6.55 23.53
CA GLU A 2 19.58 -5.84 23.66
C GLU A 2 18.63 -6.39 22.60
N THR A 3 17.68 -7.22 23.03
CA THR A 3 16.64 -7.74 22.14
C THR A 3 15.75 -6.58 21.75
N THR A 4 16.00 -5.99 20.58
CA THR A 4 15.13 -4.97 20.01
C THR A 4 13.77 -5.62 19.76
N ARG A 5 12.84 -5.49 20.71
CA ARG A 5 11.46 -5.95 20.51
C ARG A 5 10.82 -5.05 19.47
N ILE A 6 10.63 -5.57 18.26
CA ILE A 6 9.78 -4.92 17.26
C ILE A 6 8.35 -4.94 17.83
N ARG A 7 7.88 -3.81 18.36
CA ARG A 7 6.48 -3.64 18.75
C ARG A 7 5.68 -3.24 17.52
N ILE A 8 5.13 -4.21 16.79
CA ILE A 8 4.17 -3.94 15.71
C ILE A 8 2.82 -3.66 16.35
N SER A 9 2.24 -2.50 16.08
CA SER A 9 0.86 -2.20 16.51
C SER A 9 -0.15 -2.90 15.61
N LEU A 10 -1.33 -3.21 16.14
CA LEU A 10 -2.43 -3.80 15.36
C LEU A 10 -2.72 -3.02 14.08
N MET A 11 -2.71 -1.68 14.15
CA MET A 11 -2.91 -0.80 12.99
C MET A 11 -1.87 -1.03 11.89
N GLN A 12 -0.60 -1.24 12.24
CA GLN A 12 0.46 -1.52 11.26
C GLN A 12 0.23 -2.87 10.58
N VAL A 13 -0.17 -3.90 11.34
CA VAL A 13 -0.51 -5.21 10.78
C VAL A 13 -1.66 -5.07 9.77
N VAL A 14 -2.71 -4.33 10.13
CA VAL A 14 -3.87 -4.10 9.24
C VAL A 14 -3.46 -3.35 7.98
N ILE A 15 -2.66 -2.29 8.08
CA ILE A 15 -2.16 -1.54 6.91
C ILE A 15 -1.36 -2.44 5.98
N ILE A 16 -0.42 -3.23 6.52
CA ILE A 16 0.38 -4.18 5.75
C ILE A 16 -0.55 -5.18 5.06
N PHE A 17 -1.48 -5.76 5.79
CA PHE A 17 -2.41 -6.76 5.27
C PHE A 17 -3.26 -6.21 4.12
N LEU A 18 -3.86 -5.01 4.29
CA LEU A 18 -4.63 -4.35 3.23
C LEU A 18 -3.79 -4.07 1.98
N ALA A 19 -2.57 -3.57 2.15
CA ALA A 19 -1.67 -3.31 1.03
C ALA A 19 -1.24 -4.60 0.30
N LEU A 20 -1.06 -5.70 1.03
CA LEU A 20 -0.77 -7.01 0.43
C LEU A 20 -1.96 -7.57 -0.34
N ILE A 21 -3.20 -7.41 0.15
CA ILE A 21 -4.39 -7.80 -0.60
C ILE A 21 -4.50 -6.97 -1.87
N ALA A 22 -4.37 -5.65 -1.77
CA ALA A 22 -4.39 -4.76 -2.94
C ALA A 22 -3.33 -5.17 -3.96
N ALA A 23 -2.09 -5.42 -3.51
CA ALA A 23 -1.03 -5.92 -4.37
C ALA A 23 -1.40 -7.24 -5.06
N GLY A 24 -1.92 -8.21 -4.31
CA GLY A 24 -2.32 -9.51 -4.84
C GLY A 24 -3.44 -9.40 -5.89
N ILE A 25 -4.43 -8.53 -5.66
CA ILE A 25 -5.50 -8.29 -6.64
C ILE A 25 -4.92 -7.64 -7.90
N HIS A 26 -4.11 -6.59 -7.77
CA HIS A 26 -3.50 -5.92 -8.93
C HIS A 26 -2.59 -6.86 -9.73
N LEU A 27 -1.81 -7.73 -9.07
CA LEU A 27 -0.97 -8.71 -9.77
C LEU A 27 -1.75 -9.82 -10.49
N SER A 28 -2.98 -10.13 -10.05
CA SER A 28 -3.75 -11.27 -10.56
C SER A 28 -4.88 -10.88 -11.51
N LEU A 29 -5.49 -9.70 -11.34
CA LEU A 29 -6.72 -9.32 -12.03
C LEU A 29 -6.59 -9.37 -13.56
N LEU A 30 -5.48 -8.87 -14.10
CA LEU A 30 -5.23 -8.73 -15.53
C LEU A 30 -3.89 -9.32 -15.95
N PHE A 31 -3.35 -10.27 -15.19
CA PHE A 31 -2.05 -10.87 -15.51
C PHE A 31 -2.02 -11.41 -16.95
N PRO A 32 -0.97 -11.12 -17.76
CA PRO A 32 0.30 -10.46 -17.42
C PRO A 32 0.37 -8.96 -17.82
N ASP A 33 -0.72 -8.20 -17.68
CA ASP A 33 -0.73 -6.77 -18.01
C ASP A 33 0.32 -6.00 -17.19
N VAL A 34 1.18 -5.27 -17.90
CA VAL A 34 2.33 -4.58 -17.31
C VAL A 34 1.90 -3.48 -16.35
N ILE A 35 0.83 -2.75 -16.63
CA ILE A 35 0.37 -1.64 -15.78
C ILE A 35 -0.17 -2.19 -14.46
N PHE A 36 -0.94 -3.29 -14.52
CA PHE A 36 -1.44 -3.99 -13.33
C PHE A 36 -0.32 -4.64 -12.52
N ILE A 37 0.70 -5.22 -13.18
CA ILE A 37 1.89 -5.72 -12.49
C ILE A 37 2.62 -4.60 -11.77
N LEU A 38 2.83 -3.46 -12.43
CA LEU A 38 3.45 -2.28 -11.81
C LEU A 38 2.60 -1.74 -10.65
N ASN A 39 1.26 -1.85 -10.72
CA ASN A 39 0.37 -1.52 -9.62
C ASN A 39 0.65 -2.38 -8.39
N GLY A 40 0.68 -3.70 -8.57
CA GLY A 40 1.00 -4.64 -7.50
C GLY A 40 2.39 -4.41 -6.90
N LEU A 41 3.40 -4.23 -7.75
CA LEU A 41 4.78 -3.97 -7.32
C LEU A 41 4.92 -2.63 -6.58
N GLY A 42 4.19 -1.59 -6.97
CA GLY A 42 4.20 -0.31 -6.27
C GLY A 42 3.64 -0.44 -4.84
N TYR A 43 2.56 -1.19 -4.64
CA TYR A 43 2.06 -1.50 -3.30
C TYR A 43 3.10 -2.25 -2.45
N LEU A 44 3.71 -3.31 -3.00
CA LEU A 44 4.73 -4.07 -2.30
C LEU A 44 5.94 -3.20 -1.95
N GLY A 45 6.46 -2.46 -2.93
CA GLY A 45 7.65 -1.63 -2.80
C GLY A 45 7.47 -0.48 -1.80
N LEU A 46 6.36 0.26 -1.87
CA LEU A 46 6.07 1.36 -0.95
C LEU A 46 5.76 0.87 0.47
N THR A 47 5.04 -0.25 0.61
CA THR A 47 4.76 -0.86 1.92
C THR A 47 6.06 -1.36 2.56
N ALA A 48 6.92 -2.02 1.77
CA ALA A 48 8.25 -2.43 2.20
C ALA A 48 9.07 -1.21 2.63
N ALA A 49 9.15 -0.17 1.81
CA ALA A 49 9.87 1.06 2.13
C ALA A 49 9.33 1.76 3.40
N TYR A 50 8.04 1.63 3.70
CA TYR A 50 7.43 2.29 4.86
C TYR A 50 7.67 1.53 6.17
N PHE A 51 7.56 0.20 6.15
CA PHE A 51 7.63 -0.63 7.37
C PHE A 51 8.98 -1.29 7.59
N LEU A 52 9.69 -1.67 6.53
CA LEU A 52 11.03 -2.22 6.63
C LEU A 52 12.03 -1.06 6.69
N ARG A 53 13.00 -1.14 7.61
CA ARG A 53 14.19 -0.27 7.58
C ARG A 53 15.10 -0.72 6.44
N LEU A 54 14.71 -0.43 5.20
CA LEU A 54 15.58 -0.68 4.05
C LEU A 54 16.89 0.12 4.24
N PRO A 55 18.05 -0.46 3.87
CA PRO A 55 19.34 0.21 3.94
C PRO A 55 19.51 1.23 2.80
N ILE A 56 18.49 2.06 2.58
CA ILE A 56 18.47 3.15 1.60
C ILE A 56 18.57 4.44 2.42
N PRO A 57 19.75 5.09 2.48
CA PRO A 57 20.00 6.24 3.36
C PRO A 57 18.96 7.36 3.19
N PHE A 58 18.48 7.57 1.96
CA PHE A 58 17.47 8.56 1.64
C PHE A 58 16.11 8.32 2.34
N LEU A 59 15.74 7.07 2.60
CA LEU A 59 14.42 6.70 3.14
C LEU A 59 14.39 6.55 4.65
N GLN A 60 15.57 6.38 5.29
CA GLN A 60 15.68 6.10 6.74
C GLN A 60 15.05 7.20 7.61
N ASP A 61 15.18 8.46 7.20
CA ASP A 61 14.65 9.61 7.92
C ASP A 61 13.36 10.17 7.28
N ARG A 62 12.90 9.58 6.17
CA ARG A 62 11.80 10.12 5.35
C ARG A 62 10.53 9.28 5.43
N LYS A 63 10.26 8.63 6.57
CA LYS A 63 9.03 7.83 6.78
C LYS A 63 7.75 8.59 6.45
N ARG A 64 7.69 9.89 6.77
CA ARG A 64 6.55 10.74 6.43
C ARG A 64 6.36 10.88 4.92
N LEU A 65 7.46 11.02 4.16
CA LEU A 65 7.42 11.08 2.70
C LEU A 65 6.92 9.76 2.11
N VAL A 66 7.44 8.62 2.56
CA VAL A 66 6.99 7.29 2.09
C VAL A 66 5.52 7.06 2.42
N ARG A 67 5.07 7.48 3.61
CA ARG A 67 3.65 7.42 3.97
C ARG A 67 2.77 8.20 2.99
N PHE A 68 3.14 9.44 2.68
CA PHE A 68 2.39 10.24 1.71
C PHE A 68 2.50 9.71 0.29
N ALA A 69 3.63 9.11 -0.08
CA ALA A 69 3.77 8.42 -1.36
C ALA A 69 2.81 7.23 -1.45
N LEU A 70 2.70 6.40 -0.40
CA LEU A 70 1.75 5.30 -0.34
C LEU A 70 0.30 5.80 -0.40
N ILE A 71 -0.06 6.85 0.36
CA ILE A 71 -1.39 7.48 0.29
C ILE A 71 -1.68 7.99 -1.13
N GLY A 72 -0.77 8.77 -1.71
CA GLY A 72 -0.95 9.35 -3.04
C GLY A 72 -1.03 8.29 -4.13
N TYR A 73 -0.26 7.22 -4.00
CA TYR A 73 -0.30 6.07 -4.89
C TYR A 73 -1.64 5.33 -4.83
N THR A 74 -2.13 5.01 -3.63
CA THR A 74 -3.45 4.40 -3.44
C THR A 74 -4.59 5.31 -3.89
N ALA A 75 -4.46 6.63 -3.71
CA ALA A 75 -5.44 7.57 -4.24
C ALA A 75 -5.44 7.58 -5.78
N LEU A 76 -4.27 7.48 -6.40
CA LEU A 76 -4.14 7.40 -7.85
C LEU A 76 -4.81 6.15 -8.41
N THR A 77 -4.59 4.97 -7.81
CA THR A 77 -5.25 3.74 -8.26
C THR A 77 -6.76 3.83 -8.17
N LEU A 78 -7.29 4.43 -7.10
CA LEU A 78 -8.71 4.65 -6.91
C LEU A 78 -9.29 5.60 -7.97
N VAL A 79 -8.61 6.72 -8.24
CA VAL A 79 -9.03 7.70 -9.26
C VAL A 79 -9.02 7.08 -10.65
N LEU A 80 -7.98 6.31 -10.99
CA LEU A 80 -7.89 5.62 -12.27
C LEU A 80 -8.99 4.56 -12.40
N TRP A 81 -9.27 3.79 -11.35
CA TRP A 81 -10.37 2.84 -11.37
C TRP A 81 -11.74 3.53 -11.54
N LEU A 82 -11.97 4.66 -10.88
CA LEU A 82 -13.20 5.44 -11.09
C LEU A 82 -13.32 6.02 -12.51
N ALA A 83 -12.20 6.39 -13.13
CA ALA A 83 -12.19 7.01 -14.44
C ALA A 83 -12.33 6.02 -15.59
N ILE A 84 -11.66 4.86 -15.51
CA ILE A 84 -11.54 3.91 -16.62
C ILE A 84 -11.72 2.44 -16.21
N GLY A 85 -11.93 2.16 -14.93
CA GLY A 85 -12.04 0.81 -14.40
C GLY A 85 -13.46 0.24 -14.48
N GLU A 86 -13.54 -1.08 -14.67
CA GLU A 86 -14.82 -1.78 -14.64
C GLU A 86 -15.42 -1.81 -13.22
N GLN A 87 -16.72 -1.54 -13.13
CA GLN A 87 -17.49 -1.51 -11.88
C GLN A 87 -17.94 -2.92 -11.45
N THR A 88 -17.00 -3.86 -11.44
CA THR A 88 -17.24 -5.24 -11.00
C THR A 88 -17.26 -5.33 -9.47
N PRO A 89 -17.88 -6.38 -8.88
CA PRO A 89 -17.83 -6.59 -7.44
C PRO A 89 -16.41 -6.65 -6.88
N LEU A 90 -15.47 -7.24 -7.63
CA LEU A 90 -14.06 -7.29 -7.25
C LEU A 90 -13.41 -5.90 -7.30
N GLY A 91 -13.72 -5.08 -8.32
CA GLY A 91 -13.24 -3.69 -8.40
C GLY A 91 -13.72 -2.83 -7.23
N ILE A 92 -15.01 -2.93 -6.89
CA ILE A 92 -15.60 -2.23 -5.73
C ILE A 92 -14.96 -2.70 -4.42
N PHE A 93 -14.72 -4.02 -4.27
CA PHE A 93 -14.04 -4.57 -3.11
C PHE A 93 -12.60 -4.04 -2.97
N THR A 94 -11.84 -4.00 -4.07
CA THR A 94 -10.50 -3.41 -4.09
C THR A 94 -10.56 -1.93 -3.73
N ALA A 95 -11.49 -1.16 -4.29
CA ALA A 95 -11.66 0.25 -3.98
C ALA A 95 -11.96 0.47 -2.48
N ALA A 96 -12.77 -0.38 -1.85
CA ALA A 96 -13.02 -0.32 -0.40
C ALA A 96 -11.74 -0.58 0.43
N ILE A 97 -10.90 -1.53 0.01
CA ILE A 97 -9.58 -1.79 0.62
C ILE A 97 -8.68 -0.56 0.49
N GLU A 98 -8.62 0.04 -0.70
CA GLU A 98 -7.79 1.21 -1.00
C GLU A 98 -8.22 2.43 -0.17
N VAL A 99 -9.53 2.69 -0.06
CA VAL A 99 -10.08 3.74 0.79
C VAL A 99 -9.73 3.50 2.27
N LEU A 100 -9.93 2.28 2.77
CA LEU A 100 -9.60 1.95 4.15
C LEU A 100 -8.10 2.11 4.42
N LEU A 101 -7.25 1.71 3.49
CA LEU A 101 -5.80 1.88 3.58
C LEU A 101 -5.41 3.36 3.68
N ILE A 102 -5.98 4.23 2.84
CA ILE A 102 -5.77 5.69 2.91
C ILE A 102 -6.18 6.22 4.28
N VAL A 103 -7.36 5.86 4.76
CA VAL A 103 -7.89 6.31 6.06
C VAL A 103 -6.93 5.89 7.19
N LEU A 104 -6.51 4.63 7.23
CA LEU A 104 -5.60 4.14 8.27
C LEU A 104 -4.23 4.83 8.22
N LEU A 105 -3.68 5.08 7.02
CA LEU A 105 -2.41 5.80 6.86
C LEU A 105 -2.50 7.27 7.30
N LEU A 106 -3.66 7.91 7.14
CA LEU A 106 -3.91 9.28 7.62
C LEU A 106 -3.96 9.34 9.15
N PHE A 107 -4.64 8.38 9.79
CA PHE A 107 -4.78 8.31 11.25
C PHE A 107 -3.58 7.68 11.96
N GLN A 108 -2.70 7.00 11.23
CA GLN A 108 -1.49 6.42 11.79
C GLN A 108 -0.59 7.51 12.37
N ARG A 109 -0.36 7.42 13.68
CA ARG A 109 0.58 8.30 14.39
C ARG A 109 2.02 8.03 13.93
N PRO A 110 2.86 9.06 13.81
CA PRO A 110 4.27 8.93 13.42
C PRO A 110 5.08 8.10 14.43
#